data_AF-A0A5K0XI05-F1
#
_entry.id   AF-A0A5K0XI05-F1
#
_cell.length_a   1.000
_cell.length_b   1.000
_cell.length_c   1.000
_cell.angle_alpha   90.00
_cell.angle_beta   90.00
_cell.angle_gamma   90.00
#
_symmetry.space_group_name_H-M   'P 1'
#
loop_
_entity.id
_entity.type
_entity.pdbx_description
1 polymer ?
#
loop_
_entity_poly.entity_id
_entity_poly.type
_entity_poly.pdbx_seq_one_letter_code
_entity_poly.pdbx_strand_id
1 'polypeptide(L)'
;AQSSLPADYMVIQTDITPRMRAILINWLIEVHMKFELMPETLFLMVELLDRFLSANVIKKNDMQLVGLTTLLIASKYEDFWHPK
;
A
#
# COMPACT_ATOMS: atom_id res chain seq x y z
N ALA A 1 6.77 -19.51 -0.73
CA ALA A 1 5.73 -19.55 -1.77
C ALA A 1 5.19 -18.13 -1.93
N GLN A 2 5.42 -17.49 -3.08
CA GLN A 2 4.75 -16.23 -3.43
C GLN A 2 3.26 -16.53 -3.54
N SER A 3 2.48 -16.16 -2.53
CA SER A 3 1.02 -16.20 -2.61
C SER A 3 0.59 -15.13 -3.60
N SER A 4 0.33 -15.51 -4.84
CA SER A 4 -0.25 -14.62 -5.84
C SER A 4 -1.63 -14.17 -5.34
N LEU A 5 -1.84 -12.85 -5.26
CA LEU A 5 -3.15 -12.29 -4.92
C LEU A 5 -4.21 -12.77 -5.93
N PRO A 6 -5.43 -13.12 -5.48
CA PRO A 6 -6.52 -13.40 -6.40
C PRO A 6 -6.74 -12.20 -7.32
N ALA A 7 -6.94 -12.44 -8.62
CA ALA A 7 -7.13 -11.39 -9.62
C ALA A 7 -8.26 -10.40 -9.26
N ASP A 8 -9.26 -10.87 -8.50
CA ASP A 8 -10.44 -10.13 -8.08
C ASP A 8 -10.53 -9.91 -6.56
N TYR A 9 -9.39 -9.76 -5.85
CA TYR A 9 -9.40 -9.56 -4.39
C TYR A 9 -10.24 -8.35 -3.93
N MET A 10 -10.43 -7.35 -4.80
CA MET A 10 -11.24 -6.17 -4.53
C MET A 10 -12.75 -6.45 -4.46
N VAL A 11 -13.23 -7.64 -4.86
CA VAL A 11 -14.67 -7.98 -4.84
C VAL A 11 -15.24 -8.02 -3.42
N ILE A 12 -14.41 -8.27 -2.40
CA ILE A 12 -14.87 -8.27 -1.00
C ILE A 12 -15.12 -6.85 -0.46
N GLN A 13 -14.60 -5.82 -1.14
CA GLN A 13 -14.68 -4.45 -0.66
C GLN A 13 -16.05 -3.85 -1.01
N THR A 14 -16.73 -3.32 0.02
CA THR A 14 -18.07 -2.74 -0.14
C THR A 14 -18.07 -1.23 -0.28
N ASP A 15 -17.06 -0.54 0.26
CA ASP A 15 -17.00 0.93 0.35
C ASP A 15 -15.79 1.55 -0.38
N ILE A 16 -14.89 0.71 -0.91
CA ILE A 16 -13.74 1.13 -1.71
C ILE A 16 -13.77 0.46 -3.08
N THR A 17 -13.19 1.14 -4.08
CA THR A 17 -13.15 0.66 -5.47
C THR A 17 -11.72 0.57 -5.99
N PRO A 18 -11.45 -0.23 -7.05
CA PRO A 18 -10.15 -0.26 -7.70
C PRO A 18 -9.66 1.12 -8.15
N ARG A 19 -10.58 2.01 -8.57
CA ARG A 19 -10.25 3.40 -8.91
C ARG A 19 -9.78 4.20 -7.71
N MET A 20 -10.43 4.05 -6.56
CA MET A 20 -10.01 4.72 -5.32
C MET A 20 -8.61 4.24 -4.90
N ARG A 21 -8.31 2.94 -5.07
CA ARG A 21 -6.96 2.40 -4.84
C ARG A 21 -5.93 3.08 -5.74
N ALA A 22 -6.22 3.23 -7.03
CA ALA A 22 -5.31 3.91 -7.94
C ALA A 22 -5.02 5.36 -7.51
N ILE A 23 -6.06 6.09 -7.08
CA ILE A 23 -5.91 7.47 -6.56
C ILE A 23 -5.05 7.49 -5.28
N LEU A 24 -5.29 6.57 -4.36
CA LEU A 24 -4.48 6.44 -3.14
C LEU A 24 -3.01 6.15 -3.47
N ILE A 25 -2.74 5.20 -4.36
CA ILE A 25 -1.36 4.83 -4.76
C ILE A 25 -0.67 6.03 -5.40
N ASN A 26 -1.34 6.77 -6.29
CA ASN A 26 -0.75 7.98 -6.88
C ASN A 26 -0.33 8.98 -5.81
N TRP A 27 -1.20 9.24 -4.83
CA TRP A 27 -0.87 10.13 -3.71
C TRP A 27 0.28 9.58 -2.85
N LEU A 28 0.32 8.27 -2.58
CA LEU A 28 1.42 7.65 -1.83
C LEU A 28 2.76 7.70 -2.57
N ILE A 29 2.77 7.68 -3.91
CA ILE A 29 3.98 7.89 -4.72
C ILE A 29 4.55 9.30 -4.46
N GLU A 30 3.70 10.33 -4.42
CA GLU A 30 4.13 11.70 -4.11
C GLU A 30 4.72 11.79 -2.69
N VAL A 31 4.11 11.10 -1.72
CA VAL A 31 4.63 11.03 -0.34
C VAL A 31 5.98 10.29 -0.31
N HIS A 32 6.08 9.13 -0.96
CA HIS A 32 7.31 8.34 -1.09
C HIS A 32 8.46 9.18 -1.67
N MET A 33 8.21 9.91 -2.76
CA MET A 33 9.19 10.80 -3.39
C MET A 33 9.63 11.94 -2.46
N LYS A 34 8.70 12.55 -1.72
CA LYS A 34 9.01 13.64 -0.79
C LYS A 34 9.93 13.20 0.34
N PHE A 35 9.85 11.92 0.73
CA PHE A 35 10.72 11.34 1.74
C PHE A 35 11.97 10.69 1.15
N GLU A 36 12.19 10.74 -0.17
CA GLU A 36 13.37 10.17 -0.84
C GLU A 36 13.62 8.72 -0.38
N LEU A 37 12.56 7.90 -0.36
CA LEU A 37 12.63 6.49 0.05
C LEU A 37 13.11 5.63 -1.12
N MET A 38 13.67 4.46 -0.80
CA MET A 38 14.13 3.50 -1.80
C MET A 38 12.97 3.04 -2.73
N PRO A 39 13.22 2.76 -4.03
CA PRO A 39 12.20 2.21 -4.92
C PRO A 39 11.55 0.91 -4.40
N GLU A 40 12.33 0.06 -3.73
CA GLU A 40 11.92 -1.17 -3.08
C GLU A 40 10.81 -0.93 -2.05
N THR A 41 10.90 0.17 -1.30
CA THR A 41 9.87 0.62 -0.34
C THR A 41 8.52 0.82 -1.00
N LEU A 42 8.50 1.38 -2.21
CA LEU A 42 7.26 1.61 -2.96
C LEU A 42 6.62 0.29 -3.38
N PHE A 43 7.41 -0.64 -3.93
CA PHE A 43 6.91 -1.94 -4.37
C PHE A 43 6.38 -2.77 -3.18
N LEU A 44 7.13 -2.79 -2.07
CA LEU A 44 6.70 -3.47 -0.85
C LEU A 44 5.44 -2.83 -0.26
N MET A 45 5.34 -1.50 -0.25
CA MET A 45 4.15 -0.79 0.20
C MET A 45 2.89 -1.22 -0.58
N VAL A 46 2.97 -1.29 -1.91
CA VAL A 46 1.85 -1.69 -2.76
C VAL A 46 1.46 -3.15 -2.49
N GLU A 47 2.45 -4.04 -2.34
CA GLU A 47 2.19 -5.44 -2.03
C GLU A 47 1.51 -5.62 -0.66
N LEU A 48 1.98 -4.90 0.37
CA LEU A 48 1.38 -4.92 1.70
C LEU A 48 -0.04 -4.37 1.70
N LEU A 49 -0.28 -3.27 0.97
CA LEU A 49 -1.60 -2.68 0.80
C LEU A 49 -2.58 -3.68 0.17
N ASP A 50 -2.21 -4.29 -0.95
CA ASP A 50 -3.09 -5.20 -1.66
C ASP A 50 -3.37 -6.48 -0.86
N ARG A 51 -2.36 -7.01 -0.16
CA ARG A 51 -2.55 -8.13 0.76
C ARG A 51 -3.51 -7.78 1.89
N PHE A 52 -3.38 -6.59 2.47
CA PHE A 52 -4.29 -6.16 3.53
C PHE A 52 -5.73 -6.03 3.03
N LEU A 53 -5.93 -5.41 1.86
CA LEU A 53 -7.24 -5.27 1.23
C LEU A 53 -7.82 -6.59 0.70
N SER A 54 -6.99 -7.62 0.49
CA SER A 54 -7.47 -8.96 0.13
C SER A 54 -8.08 -9.72 1.30
N ALA A 55 -7.77 -9.33 2.53
CA ALA A 55 -8.16 -10.02 3.75
C ALA A 55 -9.08 -9.19 4.67
N ASN A 56 -9.13 -7.87 4.50
CA ASN A 56 -9.85 -6.96 5.39
C ASN A 56 -10.72 -5.99 4.60
N VAL A 57 -12.01 -5.96 4.92
CA VAL A 57 -12.94 -4.94 4.41
C VAL A 57 -12.72 -3.66 5.20
N ILE A 58 -12.51 -2.54 4.51
CA ILE A 58 -12.30 -1.24 5.14
C ILE A 58 -13.34 -0.22 4.73
N LYS A 59 -13.53 0.80 5.57
CA LYS A 59 -14.30 1.98 5.21
C LYS A 59 -13.46 2.94 4.39
N LYS A 60 -14.10 3.71 3.53
CA LYS A 60 -13.45 4.75 2.72
C LYS A 60 -12.62 5.74 3.55
N ASN A 61 -13.08 6.10 4.74
CA ASN A 61 -12.40 7.05 5.62
C ASN A 61 -11.07 6.52 6.17
N ASP A 62 -10.90 5.21 6.25
CA ASP A 62 -9.69 4.57 6.79
C ASP A 62 -8.64 4.33 5.70
N MET A 63 -8.98 4.58 4.44
CA MET A 63 -8.16 4.22 3.28
C MET A 63 -6.78 4.92 3.29
N GLN A 64 -6.73 6.20 3.63
CA GLN A 64 -5.46 6.94 3.75
C GLN A 64 -4.63 6.48 4.94
N LEU A 65 -5.29 6.15 6.06
CA LEU A 65 -4.62 5.62 7.25
C LEU A 65 -3.94 4.28 6.94
N VAL A 66 -4.65 3.37 6.28
CA VAL A 66 -4.10 2.08 5.84
C VAL A 66 -2.92 2.31 4.89
N GLY A 67 -3.06 3.17 3.88
CA GLY A 67 -2.00 3.47 2.91
C GLY A 67 -0.72 4.07 3.53
N LEU A 68 -0.86 5.02 4.46
CA LEU A 68 0.29 5.57 5.18
C LEU A 68 0.93 4.54 6.10
N THR A 69 0.12 3.68 6.73
CA THR A 69 0.62 2.62 7.60
C THR A 69 1.42 1.59 6.81
N THR A 70 0.96 1.20 5.62
CA THR A 70 1.73 0.28 4.76
C THR A 70 3.02 0.91 4.25
N LEU A 71 3.02 2.20 3.90
CA LEU A 71 4.23 2.92 3.54
C LEU A 71 5.23 3.01 4.70
N LEU A 72 4.75 3.27 5.93
CA LEU A 72 5.57 3.32 7.13
C LEU A 72 6.19 1.95 7.47
N ILE A 73 5.42 0.86 7.32
CA ILE A 73 5.93 -0.50 7.53
C ILE A 73 6.99 -0.83 6.48
N ALA A 74 6.72 -0.53 5.21
CA ALA A 74 7.66 -0.78 4.12
C ALA A 74 8.98 -0.01 4.31
N SER A 75 8.92 1.26 4.71
CA SER A 75 10.14 2.06 4.91
C SER A 75 10.96 1.60 6.11
N LYS A 76 10.32 1.12 7.17
CA LYS A 76 11.03 0.46 8.28
C LYS A 76 11.74 -0.83 7.86
N TYR A 77 11.27 -1.48 6.81
CA TYR A 77 11.85 -2.72 6.34
C TYR A 77 13.00 -2.46 5.36
N GLU A 78 12.76 -1.64 4.34
CA GLU A 78 13.70 -1.40 3.26
C GLU A 78 14.72 -0.31 3.60
N ASP A 79 14.30 0.82 4.20
CA ASP A 79 15.18 1.99 4.40
C ASP A 79 15.97 1.94 5.72
N PHE A 80 15.70 1.00 6.64
CA PHE A 80 16.35 0.98 7.97
C PHE A 80 17.87 0.76 7.91
N TRP A 81 18.35 -0.02 6.94
CA TRP A 81 19.77 -0.35 6.78
C TRP A 81 20.48 0.45 5.69
N HIS A 82 19.79 1.41 5.06
CA HIS A 82 20.34 2.24 4.00
C HIS A 82 20.59 3.65 4.54
N PRO A 83 21.84 4.01 4.88
CA PRO A 83 22.17 5.38 5.26
C PRO A 83 21.85 6.31 4.09
N LYS A 84 21.16 7.41 4.38
CA LYS A 84 20.97 8.51 3.43
C LYS A 84 22.20 9.39 3.37
#